data_AF-V4MI92-F1
#
_entry.id   AF-V4MI92-F1
#
_cell.length_a   1.000
_cell.length_b   1.000
_cell.length_c   1.000
_cell.angle_alpha   90.00
_cell.angle_beta   90.00
_cell.angle_gamma   90.00
#
_symmetry.space_group_name_H-M   'P 1'
#
loop_
_entity.id
_entity.type
_entity.pdbx_description
1 polymer ?
#
loop_
_entity_poly.entity_id
_entity_poly.type
_entity_poly.pdbx_seq_one_letter_code
_entity_poly.pdbx_strand_id
1 'polypeptide(L)'
;DPGTENNPYLGFVYTSFQERATFVSHGNTARLAKTAGDTVLARICGTIAADEKRHENAYVRIVEKLLEIDPNGAISAVADMMRKNITMPAHLMTDGRDPVLFEHFSAVAQRLGVYTAEDYADILEFLVGRWGLEKIEGLTAEGQRAQEFVCGLAQRIRRLQERADERAKKVKKSHEVRFSWIFDKQISL
;
A
#
# COMPACT_ATOMS: atom_id res chain seq x y z
N ASP A 1 12.43 9.57 2.30
CA ASP A 1 12.23 10.03 0.93
C ASP A 1 11.37 9.00 0.21
N PRO A 2 10.23 9.36 -0.41
CA PRO A 2 9.39 8.42 -1.17
C PRO A 2 10.04 7.91 -2.47
N GLY A 3 11.25 8.38 -2.83
CA GLY A 3 11.99 7.94 -4.01
C GLY A 3 11.41 8.49 -5.32
N THR A 4 10.69 9.61 -5.25
CA THR A 4 9.97 10.22 -6.37
C THR A 4 10.82 11.21 -7.16
N GLU A 5 12.03 11.55 -6.72
CA GLU A 5 13.05 12.29 -7.50
C GLU A 5 12.59 13.63 -8.09
N ASN A 6 11.66 14.33 -7.42
CA ASN A 6 10.97 15.53 -7.96
C ASN A 6 10.32 15.30 -9.35
N ASN A 7 10.07 14.04 -9.70
CA ASN A 7 9.43 13.63 -10.95
C ASN A 7 7.92 13.49 -10.72
N PRO A 8 7.07 14.29 -11.40
CA PRO A 8 5.63 14.23 -11.22
C PRO A 8 5.03 12.87 -11.60
N TYR A 9 5.63 12.14 -12.54
CA TYR A 9 5.16 10.80 -12.93
C TYR A 9 5.27 9.83 -11.74
N LEU A 10 6.46 9.79 -11.12
CA LEU A 10 6.71 8.96 -9.93
C LEU A 10 5.83 9.41 -8.76
N GLY A 11 5.69 10.73 -8.56
CA GLY A 11 4.86 11.30 -7.50
C GLY A 11 3.38 10.95 -7.63
N PHE A 12 2.80 11.02 -8.82
CA PHE A 12 1.38 10.70 -9.03
C PHE A 12 1.09 9.19 -8.97
N VAL A 13 2.04 8.35 -9.37
CA VAL A 13 1.95 6.90 -9.11
C VAL A 13 1.98 6.61 -7.61
N TYR A 14 2.94 7.22 -6.89
CA TYR A 14 3.07 7.05 -5.44
C TYR A 14 1.80 7.47 -4.69
N THR A 15 1.29 8.67 -4.97
CA THR A 15 0.08 9.19 -4.32
C THR A 15 -1.16 8.39 -4.68
N SER A 16 -1.34 7.97 -5.94
CA SER A 16 -2.45 7.07 -6.32
C SER A 16 -2.46 5.78 -5.49
N PHE A 17 -1.28 5.21 -5.23
CA PHE A 17 -1.15 4.02 -4.40
C PHE A 17 -1.43 4.31 -2.93
N GLN A 18 -0.82 5.36 -2.38
CA GLN A 18 -0.94 5.71 -0.96
C GLN A 18 -2.36 6.10 -0.58
N GLU A 19 -3.07 6.89 -1.38
CA GLU A 19 -4.46 7.27 -1.09
C GLU A 19 -5.40 6.06 -1.08
N ARG A 20 -5.12 5.06 -1.94
CA ARG A 20 -5.87 3.80 -1.89
C ARG A 20 -5.50 2.98 -0.64
N ALA A 21 -4.23 2.97 -0.24
CA ALA A 21 -3.79 2.30 0.98
C ALA A 21 -4.43 2.90 2.24
N THR A 22 -4.53 4.23 2.33
CA THR A 22 -5.20 4.94 3.44
C THR A 22 -6.71 4.73 3.40
N PHE A 23 -7.34 4.75 2.22
CA PHE A 23 -8.75 4.37 2.05
C PHE A 23 -9.05 2.96 2.61
N VAL A 24 -8.23 1.97 2.25
CA VAL A 24 -8.37 0.59 2.75
C VAL A 24 -8.18 0.55 4.26
N SER A 25 -7.10 1.15 4.76
CA SER A 25 -6.75 1.16 6.19
C SER A 25 -7.87 1.77 7.03
N HIS A 26 -8.32 2.98 6.69
CA HIS A 26 -9.40 3.67 7.39
C HIS A 26 -10.73 2.93 7.28
N GLY A 27 -11.03 2.34 6.11
CA GLY A 27 -12.21 1.50 5.92
C GLY A 27 -12.22 0.25 6.81
N ASN A 28 -11.07 -0.43 6.95
CA ASN A 28 -10.90 -1.57 7.85
C ASN A 28 -11.04 -1.15 9.31
N THR A 29 -10.38 -0.06 9.74
CA THR A 29 -10.52 0.47 11.10
C THR A 29 -11.96 0.86 11.41
N ALA A 30 -12.69 1.45 10.46
CA ALA A 30 -14.11 1.77 10.63
C ALA A 30 -14.97 0.52 10.86
N ARG A 31 -14.69 -0.57 10.14
CA ARG A 31 -15.37 -1.87 10.35
C ARG A 31 -15.07 -2.44 11.73
N LEU A 32 -13.80 -2.42 12.17
CA LEU A 32 -13.41 -2.88 13.49
C LEU A 32 -14.09 -2.07 14.61
N ALA A 33 -14.11 -0.74 14.50
CA ALA A 33 -14.78 0.14 15.45
C ALA A 33 -16.28 -0.19 15.54
N LYS A 34 -16.95 -0.39 14.40
CA LYS A 34 -18.36 -0.77 14.36
C LYS A 34 -18.61 -2.13 15.02
N THR A 35 -17.77 -3.13 14.75
CA THR A 35 -17.85 -4.46 15.38
C THR A 35 -17.64 -4.39 16.90
N ALA A 36 -16.77 -3.50 17.36
CA ALA A 36 -16.55 -3.23 18.78
C ALA A 36 -17.69 -2.41 19.45
N GLY A 37 -18.71 -1.99 18.69
CA GLY A 37 -19.86 -1.24 19.18
C GLY A 37 -19.68 0.29 19.17
N ASP A 38 -18.53 0.80 18.72
CA ASP A 38 -18.27 2.24 18.64
C ASP A 38 -18.66 2.82 17.27
N THR A 39 -19.92 3.24 17.18
CA THR A 39 -20.49 3.82 15.96
C THR A 39 -19.95 5.21 15.64
N VAL A 40 -19.46 5.96 16.64
CA VAL A 40 -18.91 7.30 16.45
C VAL A 40 -17.52 7.20 15.83
N LEU A 41 -16.66 6.35 16.38
CA LEU A 41 -15.34 6.09 15.81
C LEU A 41 -15.45 5.50 14.41
N ALA A 42 -16.39 4.58 14.18
CA ALA A 42 -16.66 4.06 12.84
C ALA A 42 -17.01 5.16 11.83
N ARG A 43 -17.83 6.15 12.24
CA ARG A 43 -18.18 7.30 11.40
C ARG A 43 -16.98 8.20 11.12
N ILE A 44 -16.13 8.45 12.12
CA ILE A 44 -14.90 9.25 11.95
C ILE A 44 -13.99 8.59 10.91
N CYS A 45 -13.63 7.31 11.10
CA CYS A 45 -12.78 6.57 10.17
C CYS A 45 -13.40 6.48 8.77
N GLY A 46 -14.71 6.24 8.68
CA GLY A 46 -15.42 6.16 7.39
C GLY A 46 -15.47 7.50 6.65
N THR A 47 -15.54 8.63 7.37
CA THR A 47 -15.51 9.97 6.76
C THR A 47 -14.14 10.25 6.15
N ILE A 48 -13.06 9.95 6.88
CA ILE A 48 -11.69 10.08 6.34
C ILE A 48 -11.52 9.19 5.12
N ALA A 49 -11.94 7.91 5.19
CA ALA A 49 -11.86 7.00 4.04
C ALA A 49 -12.59 7.55 2.81
N ALA A 50 -13.76 8.20 2.98
CA ALA A 50 -14.49 8.80 1.87
C ALA A 50 -13.70 9.94 1.19
N ASP A 51 -12.88 10.66 1.95
CA ASP A 51 -12.00 11.72 1.44
C ASP A 51 -10.83 11.11 0.66
N GLU A 52 -10.17 10.09 1.21
CA GLU A 52 -9.07 9.39 0.53
C GLU A 52 -9.53 8.76 -0.78
N LYS A 53 -10.79 8.28 -0.84
CA LYS A 53 -11.33 7.77 -2.11
C LYS A 53 -11.45 8.86 -3.18
N ARG A 54 -11.75 10.10 -2.79
CA ARG A 54 -11.79 11.24 -3.73
C ARG A 54 -10.39 11.63 -4.17
N HIS A 55 -9.41 11.60 -3.26
CA HIS A 55 -8.00 11.84 -3.57
C HIS A 55 -7.44 10.79 -4.53
N GLU A 56 -7.66 9.50 -4.24
CA GLU A 56 -7.31 8.37 -5.12
C GLU A 56 -7.85 8.61 -6.54
N ASN A 57 -9.15 8.89 -6.66
CA ASN A 57 -9.78 9.12 -7.96
C ASN A 57 -9.17 10.30 -8.72
N ALA A 58 -8.74 11.36 -8.03
CA ALA A 58 -8.09 12.50 -8.64
C ALA A 58 -6.69 12.13 -9.18
N TYR A 59 -5.84 11.51 -8.35
CA TYR A 59 -4.48 11.15 -8.75
C TYR A 59 -4.42 10.06 -9.82
N VAL A 60 -5.30 9.05 -9.72
CA VAL A 60 -5.41 7.99 -10.71
C VAL A 60 -5.71 8.56 -12.09
N ARG A 61 -6.61 9.55 -12.19
CA ARG A 61 -6.94 10.23 -13.46
C ARG A 61 -5.78 11.01 -14.05
N ILE A 62 -4.90 11.56 -13.22
CA ILE A 62 -3.69 12.23 -13.70
C ILE A 62 -2.79 11.20 -14.39
N VAL A 63 -2.56 10.04 -13.76
CA VAL A 63 -1.75 8.97 -14.37
C VAL A 63 -2.41 8.39 -15.62
N GLU A 64 -3.73 8.23 -15.64
CA GLU A 64 -4.48 7.86 -16.87
C GLU A 64 -4.16 8.83 -18.00
N LYS A 65 -4.18 10.14 -17.72
CA LYS A 65 -3.86 11.13 -18.74
C LYS A 65 -2.40 11.08 -19.17
N LEU A 66 -1.47 10.82 -18.26
CA LEU A 66 -0.05 10.62 -18.58
C LEU A 66 0.16 9.42 -19.50
N LEU A 67 -0.55 8.31 -19.28
CA LEU A 67 -0.49 7.12 -20.13
C LEU A 67 -1.05 7.37 -21.54
N GLU A 68 -2.03 8.26 -21.71
CA GLU A 68 -2.54 8.65 -23.02
C GLU A 68 -1.53 9.49 -23.83
N ILE A 69 -0.82 10.42 -23.17
CA ILE A 69 0.04 11.39 -23.85
C ILE A 69 1.50 10.93 -23.97
N ASP A 70 1.97 10.11 -23.02
CA ASP A 70 3.33 9.60 -22.93
C ASP A 70 3.33 8.17 -22.33
N PRO A 71 2.84 7.18 -23.10
CA PRO A 71 2.70 5.81 -22.60
C PRO A 71 4.02 5.19 -22.17
N ASN A 72 5.13 5.49 -22.85
CA ASN A 72 6.44 4.93 -22.53
C ASN A 72 7.04 5.51 -21.24
N GLY A 73 6.95 6.83 -21.04
CA GLY A 73 7.40 7.47 -19.81
C GLY A 73 6.54 7.06 -18.61
N ALA A 74 5.22 7.07 -18.78
CA ALA A 74 4.27 6.72 -17.73
C ALA A 74 4.40 5.26 -17.27
N ILE A 75 4.49 4.30 -18.18
CA ILE A 75 4.62 2.89 -17.78
C ILE A 75 5.98 2.60 -17.13
N SER A 76 7.04 3.27 -17.58
CA SER A 76 8.36 3.19 -16.96
C SER A 76 8.35 3.74 -15.54
N ALA A 77 7.65 4.85 -15.30
CA ALA A 77 7.48 5.42 -13.96
C ALA A 77 6.67 4.50 -13.03
N VAL A 78 5.61 3.86 -13.52
CA VAL A 78 4.88 2.85 -12.75
C VAL A 78 5.81 1.70 -12.37
N ALA A 79 6.56 1.16 -13.33
CA ALA A 79 7.49 0.07 -13.06
C ALA A 79 8.61 0.47 -12.10
N ASP A 80 9.15 1.68 -12.22
CA ASP A 80 10.19 2.18 -11.33
C ASP A 80 9.71 2.28 -9.87
N MET A 81 8.54 2.90 -9.65
CA MET A 81 7.94 2.96 -8.31
C MET A 81 7.68 1.57 -7.72
N MET A 82 7.27 0.61 -8.55
CA MET A 82 7.07 -0.77 -8.12
C MET A 82 8.39 -1.50 -7.81
N ARG A 83 9.48 -1.23 -8.53
CA ARG A 83 10.81 -1.79 -8.23
C ARG A 83 11.39 -1.24 -6.94
N LYS A 84 11.16 0.04 -6.67
CA LYS A 84 11.57 0.71 -5.42
C LYS A 84 10.76 0.25 -4.20
N ASN A 85 9.64 -0.43 -4.44
CA ASN A 85 8.54 -0.66 -3.50
C ASN A 85 7.91 0.66 -3.06
N ILE A 86 6.58 0.66 -2.92
CA ILE A 86 5.88 1.83 -2.41
C ILE A 86 6.17 1.95 -0.91
N THR A 87 7.10 2.83 -0.58
CA THR A 87 7.57 3.04 0.80
C THR A 87 6.52 3.81 1.59
N MET A 88 6.12 3.28 2.74
CA MET A 88 5.15 3.96 3.61
C MET A 88 5.72 5.29 4.11
N PRO A 89 4.93 6.39 4.10
CA PRO A 89 5.43 7.71 4.52
C PRO A 89 6.05 7.71 5.92
N ALA A 90 5.45 6.96 6.84
CA ALA A 90 5.87 6.84 8.23
C ALA A 90 6.88 5.70 8.50
N HIS A 91 7.58 5.18 7.49
CA HIS A 91 8.54 4.07 7.68
C HIS A 91 9.70 4.38 8.64
N LEU A 92 10.01 5.67 8.87
CA LEU A 92 11.02 6.15 9.84
C LEU A 92 10.40 6.53 11.19
N MET A 93 9.20 6.04 11.50
CA MET A 93 8.51 6.31 12.76
C MET A 93 9.36 5.85 13.95
N THR A 94 9.46 6.72 14.96
CA THR A 94 10.21 6.46 16.19
C THR A 94 9.50 7.11 17.38
N ASP A 95 9.61 6.48 18.54
CA ASP A 95 9.21 7.03 19.84
C ASP A 95 10.42 7.34 20.75
N GLY A 96 11.64 7.25 20.19
CA GLY A 96 12.91 7.40 20.91
C GLY A 96 13.31 6.19 21.77
N ARG A 97 12.55 5.09 21.76
CA ARG A 97 12.81 3.89 22.58
C ARG A 97 12.88 2.62 21.74
N ASP A 98 11.95 2.45 20.83
CA ASP A 98 11.87 1.31 19.93
C ASP A 98 12.54 1.64 18.59
N PRO A 99 13.68 0.99 18.26
CA PRO A 99 14.41 1.26 17.03
C PRO A 99 13.71 0.74 15.77
N VAL A 100 12.70 -0.13 15.90
CA VAL A 100 11.96 -0.74 14.78
C VAL A 100 10.45 -0.56 14.94
N LEU A 101 10.03 0.56 15.53
CA LEU A 101 8.64 0.87 15.86
C LEU A 101 7.68 0.74 14.67
N PHE A 102 8.11 1.14 13.46
CA PHE A 102 7.31 0.97 12.25
C PHE A 102 7.05 -0.50 11.91
N GLU A 103 8.02 -1.38 12.08
CA GLU A 103 7.87 -2.82 11.81
C GLU A 103 6.89 -3.44 12.81
N HIS A 104 7.03 -3.11 14.11
CA HIS A 104 6.11 -3.57 15.14
C HIS A 104 4.68 -3.06 14.92
N PHE A 105 4.51 -1.77 14.59
CA PHE A 105 3.19 -1.21 14.22
C PHE A 105 2.60 -1.93 13.01
N SER A 106 3.39 -2.14 11.97
CA SER A 106 2.97 -2.80 10.73
C SER A 106 2.56 -4.25 10.98
N ALA A 107 3.27 -4.98 11.85
CA ALA A 107 2.90 -6.34 12.24
C ALA A 107 1.53 -6.38 12.95
N VAL A 108 1.28 -5.45 13.87
CA VAL A 108 -0.04 -5.33 14.52
C VAL A 108 -1.14 -5.01 13.51
N ALA A 109 -0.90 -4.08 12.58
CA ALA A 109 -1.86 -3.72 11.52
C ALA A 109 -2.15 -4.90 10.58
N GLN A 110 -1.13 -5.67 10.20
CA GLN A 110 -1.23 -6.90 9.42
C GLN A 110 -2.09 -7.94 10.16
N ARG A 111 -1.77 -8.22 11.43
CA ARG A 111 -2.48 -9.22 12.24
C ARG A 111 -3.95 -8.86 12.47
N LEU A 112 -4.25 -7.57 12.65
CA LEU A 112 -5.62 -7.09 12.82
C LEU A 112 -6.40 -6.97 11.48
N GLY A 113 -5.74 -7.20 10.34
CA GLY A 113 -6.35 -7.04 9.02
C GLY A 113 -6.70 -5.58 8.69
N VAL A 114 -5.98 -4.61 9.28
CA VAL A 114 -6.18 -3.18 8.98
C VAL A 114 -5.54 -2.82 7.65
N TYR A 115 -4.29 -3.24 7.47
CA TYR A 115 -3.58 -3.13 6.20
C TYR A 115 -2.57 -4.27 6.13
N THR A 116 -2.68 -5.06 5.08
CA THR A 116 -1.90 -6.27 4.89
C THR A 116 -1.09 -6.22 3.62
N ALA A 117 -0.14 -7.14 3.50
CA ALA A 117 0.56 -7.34 2.24
C ALA A 117 -0.35 -7.89 1.12
N GLU A 118 -1.50 -8.49 1.45
CA GLU A 118 -2.53 -8.83 0.48
C GLU A 118 -3.20 -7.55 -0.06
N ASP A 119 -3.53 -6.60 0.82
CA ASP A 119 -4.06 -5.30 0.41
C ASP A 119 -3.08 -4.55 -0.52
N TYR A 120 -1.77 -4.64 -0.28
CA TYR A 120 -0.76 -4.09 -1.19
C TYR A 120 -0.88 -4.70 -2.60
N ALA A 121 -1.03 -6.02 -2.70
CA ALA A 121 -1.18 -6.71 -3.98
C ALA A 121 -2.52 -6.35 -4.66
N ASP A 122 -3.61 -6.26 -3.89
CA ASP A 122 -4.94 -5.83 -4.36
C ASP A 122 -4.91 -4.40 -4.92
N ILE A 123 -4.20 -3.48 -4.27
CA ILE A 123 -4.03 -2.09 -4.73
C ILE A 123 -3.28 -2.08 -6.06
N LEU A 124 -2.19 -2.84 -6.17
CA LEU A 124 -1.42 -2.95 -7.41
C LEU A 124 -2.29 -3.50 -8.55
N GLU A 125 -2.98 -4.61 -8.33
CA GLU A 125 -3.86 -5.23 -9.31
C GLU A 125 -4.99 -4.28 -9.74
N PHE A 126 -5.59 -3.58 -8.79
CA PHE A 126 -6.57 -2.54 -9.08
C PHE A 126 -6.00 -1.43 -9.97
N LEU A 127 -4.82 -0.90 -9.65
CA LEU A 127 -4.21 0.19 -10.43
C LEU A 127 -3.80 -0.27 -11.82
N VAL A 128 -3.25 -1.49 -11.96
CA VAL A 128 -2.95 -2.12 -13.26
C VAL A 128 -4.21 -2.18 -14.13
N GLY A 129 -5.31 -2.69 -13.57
CA GLY A 129 -6.58 -2.79 -14.29
C GLY A 129 -7.20 -1.42 -14.58
N ARG A 130 -7.15 -0.50 -13.62
CA ARG A 130 -7.72 0.85 -13.74
C ARG A 130 -7.03 1.68 -14.82
N TRP A 131 -5.71 1.59 -14.90
CA TRP A 131 -4.90 2.23 -15.94
C TRP A 131 -4.87 1.45 -17.26
N GLY A 132 -5.46 0.26 -17.31
CA GLY A 132 -5.50 -0.57 -18.51
C GLY A 132 -4.12 -0.98 -19.01
N LEU A 133 -3.14 -1.14 -18.11
CA LEU A 133 -1.73 -1.27 -18.48
C LEU A 133 -1.47 -2.44 -19.43
N GLU A 134 -2.18 -3.56 -19.29
CA GLU A 134 -2.06 -4.74 -20.16
C GLU A 134 -2.44 -4.46 -21.63
N LYS A 135 -3.26 -3.45 -21.87
CA LYS A 135 -3.83 -3.14 -23.19
C LYS A 135 -3.08 -2.04 -23.93
N ILE A 136 -2.01 -1.50 -23.34
CA ILE A 136 -1.23 -0.43 -23.95
C ILE A 136 -0.36 -1.05 -25.06
N GLU A 137 -0.57 -0.57 -26.28
CA GLU A 137 0.19 -0.96 -27.47
C GLU A 137 1.15 0.15 -27.91
N GLY A 138 2.03 -0.13 -28.89
CA GLY A 138 2.97 0.87 -29.42
C GLY A 138 4.11 1.25 -28.46
N LEU A 139 4.34 0.45 -27.41
CA LEU A 139 5.44 0.64 -26.48
C LEU A 139 6.79 0.29 -27.13
N THR A 140 7.83 0.99 -26.70
CA THR A 140 9.23 0.61 -26.95
C THR A 140 9.54 -0.73 -26.27
N ALA A 141 10.66 -1.36 -26.66
CA ALA A 141 11.11 -2.60 -26.03
C ALA A 141 11.33 -2.45 -24.50
N GLU A 142 11.72 -1.27 -24.02
CA GLU A 142 11.83 -1.00 -22.59
C GLU A 142 10.45 -0.85 -21.94
N GLY A 143 9.54 -0.13 -22.58
CA GLY A 143 8.14 0.00 -22.13
C GLY A 143 7.44 -1.36 -22.03
N GLN A 144 7.65 -2.27 -22.98
CA GLN A 144 7.11 -3.64 -22.94
C GLN A 144 7.66 -4.43 -21.74
N ARG A 145 8.96 -4.35 -21.46
CA ARG A 145 9.53 -4.99 -20.25
C ARG A 145 8.97 -4.41 -18.95
N ALA A 146 8.73 -3.10 -18.92
CA ALA A 146 8.09 -2.44 -17.79
C ALA A 146 6.64 -2.91 -17.62
N GLN A 147 5.88 -3.00 -18.72
CA GLN A 147 4.51 -3.53 -18.76
C GLN A 147 4.44 -4.96 -18.22
N GLU A 148 5.22 -5.87 -18.78
CA GLU A 148 5.26 -7.28 -18.35
C GLU A 148 5.62 -7.42 -16.87
N PHE A 149 6.60 -6.64 -16.41
CA PHE A 149 6.99 -6.63 -15.00
C PHE A 149 5.83 -6.22 -14.09
N VAL A 150 5.18 -5.09 -14.37
CA VAL A 150 4.12 -4.55 -13.50
C VAL A 150 2.89 -5.45 -13.51
N CYS A 151 2.44 -5.91 -14.68
CA CYS A 151 1.25 -6.74 -14.81
C CYS A 151 1.41 -8.12 -14.13
N GLY A 152 2.64 -8.67 -14.10
CA GLY A 152 2.93 -9.92 -13.39
C GLY A 152 3.22 -9.78 -11.89
N LEU A 153 3.39 -8.55 -11.39
CA LEU A 153 3.96 -8.33 -10.05
C LEU A 153 2.99 -8.67 -8.91
N ALA A 154 1.69 -8.37 -9.04
CA ALA A 154 0.71 -8.65 -7.99
C ALA A 154 0.67 -10.16 -7.64
N GLN A 155 0.61 -11.02 -8.64
CA GLN A 155 0.65 -12.48 -8.43
C GLN A 155 1.97 -12.94 -7.79
N ARG A 156 3.09 -12.33 -8.15
CA ARG A 156 4.40 -12.62 -7.54
C ARG A 156 4.42 -12.24 -6.06
N ILE A 157 3.86 -11.08 -5.69
CA ILE A 157 3.77 -10.63 -4.30
C ILE A 157 2.92 -11.61 -3.48
N ARG A 158 1.73 -11.99 -3.97
CA ARG A 158 0.87 -12.97 -3.28
C ARG A 158 1.58 -14.29 -2.98
N ARG A 159 2.27 -14.87 -3.97
CA ARG A 159 3.04 -16.12 -3.78
C ARG A 159 4.19 -15.98 -2.77
N LEU A 160 4.82 -14.81 -2.69
CA LEU A 160 5.86 -14.54 -1.70
C LEU A 160 5.27 -14.43 -0.30
N GLN A 161 4.10 -13.80 -0.17
CA GLN A 161 3.39 -13.69 1.10
C GLN A 161 2.89 -15.03 1.62
N GLU A 162 2.27 -15.86 0.78
CA GLU A 162 1.85 -17.22 1.16
C GLU A 162 3.01 -18.03 1.76
N ARG A 163 4.21 -17.94 1.15
CA ARG A 163 5.42 -18.59 1.66
C ARG A 163 5.92 -17.99 2.97
N ALA A 164 5.79 -16.68 3.15
CA ALA A 164 6.16 -16.00 4.39
C ALA A 164 5.23 -16.43 5.54
N ASP A 165 3.92 -16.48 5.30
CA ASP A 165 2.92 -16.93 6.25
C ASP A 165 3.10 -18.40 6.64
N GLU A 166 3.38 -19.27 5.68
CA GLU A 166 3.70 -20.68 5.96
C GLU A 166 4.93 -20.84 6.86
N ARG A 167 5.94 -19.97 6.72
CA ARG A 167 7.12 -19.96 7.58
C ARG A 167 6.78 -19.42 8.96
N ALA A 168 6.01 -18.33 9.04
CA ALA A 168 5.58 -17.73 10.29
C ALA A 168 4.76 -18.71 11.14
N LYS A 169 3.81 -19.45 10.54
CA LYS A 169 3.01 -20.48 11.22
C LYS A 169 3.86 -21.61 11.83
N LYS A 170 5.04 -21.90 11.28
CA LYS A 170 5.97 -22.91 11.82
C LYS A 170 6.73 -22.39 13.05
N VAL A 171 6.86 -21.08 13.21
CA VAL A 171 7.50 -20.43 14.36
C VAL A 171 6.44 -20.14 15.42
N LYS A 172 6.21 -21.10 16.33
CA LYS A 172 5.15 -21.08 17.37
C LYS A 172 5.26 -20.01 18.48
N LYS A 173 6.02 -18.92 18.31
CA LYS A 173 6.15 -17.90 19.36
C LYS A 173 5.32 -16.66 19.04
N SER A 174 4.28 -16.43 19.85
CA SER A 174 3.67 -15.11 20.04
C SER A 174 4.77 -14.18 20.54
N HIS A 175 5.28 -13.31 19.68
CA HIS A 175 6.20 -12.25 20.07
C HIS A 175 5.37 -11.08 20.59
N GLU A 176 5.49 -10.77 21.88
CA GLU A 176 4.82 -9.63 22.48
C GLU A 176 5.78 -8.45 22.58
N VAL A 177 5.32 -7.28 22.17
CA VAL A 177 6.08 -6.03 22.20
C VAL A 177 5.32 -4.98 23.00
N ARG A 178 6.08 -4.13 23.72
CA ARG A 178 5.53 -3.00 24.46
C ARG A 178 5.46 -1.78 23.58
N PHE A 179 4.31 -1.11 23.56
CA PHE A 179 4.13 0.14 22.83
C PHE A 179 4.00 1.31 23.80
N SER A 180 4.86 2.32 23.66
CA SER A 180 4.83 3.53 24.50
C SER A 180 3.51 4.31 24.37
N TRP A 181 2.87 4.26 23.20
CA TRP A 181 1.59 4.91 22.90
C TRP A 181 0.42 4.45 23.79
N ILE A 182 0.54 3.26 24.38
CA ILE A 182 -0.47 2.65 25.26
C ILE A 182 0.11 2.36 26.64
N PHE A 183 1.01 3.21 27.13
CA PHE A 183 1.61 3.13 28.45
C PHE A 183 2.41 1.83 28.68
N ASP A 184 3.23 1.47 27.68
CA ASP A 184 4.10 0.28 27.68
C ASP A 184 3.36 -1.06 27.88
N LYS A 185 2.06 -1.09 27.58
CA LYS A 185 1.28 -2.34 27.51
C LYS A 185 1.80 -3.25 26.40
N GLN A 186 1.78 -4.56 26.67
CA GLN A 186 2.21 -5.60 25.74
C GLN A 186 1.10 -5.95 24.76
N ILE A 187 1.45 -6.04 23.48
CA ILE A 187 0.59 -6.44 22.39
C ILE A 187 1.33 -7.53 21.60
N SER A 188 0.65 -8.61 21.25
CA SER A 188 1.23 -9.62 20.36
C SER A 188 1.37 -9.04 18.95
N LEU A 189 2.49 -9.33 18.29
CA LEU A 189 2.67 -9.04 16.88
C LEU A 189 1.99 -10.09 16.00
#